data_AF-X6LQS5-F1
#
_entry.id   AF-X6LQS5-F1
#
_cell.length_a   1.000
_cell.length_b   1.000
_cell.length_c   1.000
_cell.angle_alpha   90.00
_cell.angle_beta   90.00
_cell.angle_gamma   90.00
#
_symmetry.space_group_name_H-M   'P 1'
#
loop_
_entity.id
_entity.type
_entity.pdbx_description
1 polymer ?
#
loop_
_entity_poly.entity_id
_entity_poly.type
_entity_poly.pdbx_seq_one_letter_code
_entity_poly.pdbx_strand_id
1 'polypeptide(L)'
;MLSDSNPMVVANAVAALAEISESSGKDYFLIDGATLSKLLTALNECTEWGRVFILDALAKFEANSSQAKDICDRVVPQLQHANVAVVMAAVRVIVKFMAKLKKEQIDKYIKKLAPPLVTLVSSTPPEIQYVALRNIDLIVQKYPKILQNEVEFWE
;
A
#
# COMPACT_ATOMS: atom_id res chain seq x y z
N MET A 1 -4.16 21.71 -9.16
CA MET A 1 -4.88 20.69 -8.37
C MET A 1 -4.02 19.47 -8.06
N LEU A 2 -3.59 18.65 -9.03
CA LEU A 2 -2.59 17.58 -8.74
C LEU A 2 -1.17 18.12 -8.43
N SER A 3 -0.87 19.33 -8.87
CA SER A 3 0.37 20.06 -8.58
C SER A 3 0.22 21.09 -7.47
N ASP A 4 -0.84 20.99 -6.66
CA ASP A 4 -1.09 21.93 -5.55
C ASP A 4 -0.10 21.70 -4.40
N SER A 5 0.21 22.76 -3.66
CA SER A 5 1.09 22.71 -2.48
C SER A 5 0.42 22.01 -1.30
N ASN A 6 -0.91 21.99 -1.25
CA ASN A 6 -1.66 21.44 -0.13
C ASN A 6 -1.91 19.93 -0.31
N PRO A 7 -1.37 19.06 0.57
CA PRO A 7 -1.54 17.61 0.48
C PRO A 7 -3.02 17.16 0.50
N MET A 8 -3.89 17.85 1.23
CA MET A 8 -5.32 17.52 1.28
C MET A 8 -6.03 17.77 -0.05
N VAL A 9 -5.67 18.85 -0.76
CA VAL A 9 -6.22 19.16 -2.09
C VAL A 9 -5.75 18.11 -3.09
N VAL A 10 -4.47 17.71 -3.01
CA VAL A 10 -3.92 16.64 -3.86
C VAL A 10 -4.66 15.32 -3.59
N ALA A 11 -4.84 14.92 -2.33
CA ALA A 11 -5.53 13.67 -1.98
C ALA A 11 -6.98 13.64 -2.49
N ASN A 12 -7.73 14.73 -2.33
CA ASN A 12 -9.12 14.81 -2.80
C ASN A 12 -9.19 14.82 -4.33
N ALA A 13 -8.27 15.52 -5.01
CA ALA A 13 -8.20 15.51 -6.46
C ALA A 13 -7.88 14.10 -7.00
N VAL A 14 -6.99 13.37 -6.32
CA VAL A 14 -6.67 11.97 -6.65
C VAL A 14 -7.88 11.07 -6.47
N ALA A 15 -8.60 11.20 -5.35
CA ALA A 15 -9.80 10.41 -5.08
C ALA A 15 -10.89 10.64 -6.16
N ALA A 16 -11.19 11.91 -6.46
CA ALA A 16 -12.17 12.27 -7.49
C ALA A 16 -11.77 11.76 -8.87
N LEU A 17 -10.48 11.88 -9.24
CA LEU A 17 -10.00 11.36 -10.52
C LEU A 17 -10.04 9.83 -10.59
N ALA A 18 -9.70 9.14 -9.50
CA ALA A 18 -9.77 7.68 -9.43
C ALA A 18 -11.20 7.17 -9.61
N GLU A 19 -12.18 7.87 -9.04
CA GLU A 19 -13.61 7.57 -9.17
C GLU A 19 -14.14 7.83 -10.59
N ILE A 20 -13.77 8.98 -11.18
CA ILE A 20 -14.14 9.30 -12.58
C ILE A 20 -13.56 8.29 -13.56
N SER A 21 -12.31 7.86 -13.35
CA SER A 21 -11.61 6.87 -14.17
C SER A 21 -12.34 5.52 -14.15
N GLU A 22 -12.81 5.11 -12.98
CA GLU A 22 -13.54 3.86 -12.77
C GLU A 22 -14.95 3.92 -13.37
N SER A 23 -15.67 5.03 -13.15
CA SER A 23 -17.01 5.26 -13.71
C SER A 23 -17.01 5.35 -15.24
N SER A 24 -15.95 5.93 -15.82
CA SER A 24 -15.87 6.15 -17.27
C SER A 24 -15.29 4.97 -18.05
N GLY A 25 -14.76 3.94 -17.37
CA GLY A 25 -14.11 2.79 -18.00
C GLY A 25 -12.87 3.13 -18.83
N LYS A 26 -12.31 4.33 -18.65
CA LYS A 26 -11.13 4.86 -19.35
C LYS A 26 -10.15 5.39 -18.32
N ASP A 27 -8.89 4.98 -18.45
CA ASP A 27 -7.80 5.47 -17.58
C ASP A 27 -7.46 6.93 -17.91
N TYR A 28 -8.14 7.85 -17.23
CA TYR A 28 -7.81 9.28 -17.25
C TYR A 28 -6.71 9.64 -16.25
N PHE A 29 -6.37 8.71 -15.35
CA PHE A 29 -5.36 8.90 -14.31
C PHE A 29 -3.98 8.45 -14.80
N LEU A 30 -3.40 9.21 -15.74
CA LEU A 30 -2.02 9.03 -16.17
C LEU A 30 -1.08 9.62 -15.12
N ILE A 31 -0.58 8.78 -14.21
CA ILE A 31 0.45 9.20 -13.25
C ILE A 31 1.78 9.31 -13.99
N ASP A 32 2.22 10.53 -14.23
CA ASP A 32 3.60 10.78 -14.66
C ASP A 32 4.58 10.68 -13.47
N GLY A 33 5.87 10.45 -13.73
CA GLY A 33 6.91 10.31 -12.71
C GLY A 33 7.04 11.54 -11.77
N ALA A 34 6.75 12.74 -12.30
CA ALA A 34 6.68 13.96 -11.50
C ALA A 34 5.49 13.96 -10.53
N THR A 35 4.31 13.49 -10.98
CA THR A 35 3.11 13.35 -10.17
C THR A 35 3.31 12.28 -9.10
N LEU A 36 3.92 11.15 -9.45
CA LEU A 36 4.29 10.08 -8.53
C LEU A 36 5.15 10.60 -7.37
N SER A 37 6.20 11.36 -7.67
CA SER A 37 7.09 11.92 -6.65
C SER A 37 6.34 12.85 -5.68
N LYS A 38 5.43 13.68 -6.20
CA LYS A 38 4.59 14.56 -5.37
C LYS A 38 3.62 13.78 -4.49
N LEU A 39 2.97 12.74 -5.02
CA LEU A 39 2.08 11.87 -4.26
C LEU A 39 2.82 11.17 -3.12
N LEU A 40 4.04 10.69 -3.36
CA LEU A 40 4.87 10.05 -2.35
C LEU A 40 5.34 11.04 -1.27
N THR A 41 5.56 12.31 -1.60
CA THR A 41 5.84 13.36 -0.61
C THR A 41 4.57 13.68 0.21
N ALA A 42 3.43 13.89 -0.47
CA ALA A 42 2.14 14.17 0.16
C ALA A 42 1.68 13.03 1.08
N LEU A 43 2.05 11.78 0.79
CA LEU A 43 1.74 10.61 1.61
C LEU A 43 2.16 10.76 3.08
N ASN A 44 3.25 11.49 3.36
CA ASN A 44 3.71 11.71 4.74
C ASN A 44 2.96 12.85 5.45
N GLU A 45 2.41 13.79 4.70
CA GLU A 45 1.80 15.03 5.22
C GLU A 45 0.25 14.98 5.20
N CYS A 46 -0.33 13.99 4.53
CA CYS A 46 -1.79 13.81 4.46
C CYS A 46 -2.38 13.17 5.72
N THR A 47 -3.67 13.45 5.91
CA THR A 47 -4.54 12.73 6.85
C THR A 47 -4.62 11.24 6.51
N GLU A 48 -5.06 10.43 7.46
CA GLU A 48 -5.13 8.98 7.34
C GLU A 48 -5.96 8.53 6.11
N TRP A 49 -7.11 9.17 5.88
CA TRP A 49 -7.94 8.95 4.70
C TRP A 49 -7.24 9.39 3.41
N GLY A 50 -6.53 10.53 3.43
CA GLY A 50 -5.73 10.98 2.30
C GLY A 50 -4.61 10.00 1.94
N ARG A 51 -3.98 9.37 2.94
CA ARG A 51 -2.98 8.31 2.72
C ARG A 51 -3.59 7.09 2.04
N VAL A 52 -4.77 6.65 2.49
CA VAL A 52 -5.49 5.54 1.85
C VAL A 52 -5.79 5.87 0.40
N PHE A 53 -6.35 7.05 0.10
CA PHE A 53 -6.64 7.44 -1.28
C PHE A 53 -5.39 7.49 -2.18
N ILE A 54 -4.28 8.03 -1.66
CA ILE A 54 -3.01 8.06 -2.39
C ILE A 54 -2.49 6.64 -2.63
N LEU A 55 -2.49 5.78 -1.62
CA LEU A 55 -2.05 4.38 -1.75
C LEU A 55 -2.93 3.60 -2.75
N ASP A 56 -4.22 3.86 -2.76
CA ASP A 56 -5.17 3.23 -3.68
C ASP A 56 -4.92 3.66 -5.13
N ALA A 57 -4.61 4.93 -5.32
CA ALA A 57 -4.20 5.46 -6.62
C ALA A 57 -2.85 4.87 -7.08
N LEU A 58 -1.87 4.75 -6.16
CA LEU A 58 -0.60 4.08 -6.42
C LEU A 58 -0.79 2.59 -6.75
N ALA A 59 -1.79 1.94 -6.15
CA ALA A 59 -2.12 0.56 -6.46
C ALA A 59 -2.69 0.41 -7.88
N LYS A 60 -3.25 1.45 -8.51
CA LYS A 60 -3.70 1.42 -9.91
C LYS A 60 -2.55 1.69 -10.90
N PHE A 61 -1.44 2.28 -10.44
CA PHE A 61 -0.30 2.65 -11.29
C PHE A 61 0.51 1.46 -11.82
N GLU A 62 0.91 1.53 -13.09
CA GLU A 62 1.88 0.61 -13.68
C GLU A 62 3.30 1.17 -13.60
N ALA A 63 4.04 0.80 -12.56
CA ALA A 63 5.44 1.19 -12.40
C ALA A 63 6.42 0.26 -13.15
N ASN A 64 7.55 0.83 -13.58
CA ASN A 64 8.74 0.10 -14.04
C ASN A 64 9.49 -0.53 -12.84
N SER A 65 10.35 -1.53 -13.05
CA SER A 65 11.08 -2.20 -11.94
C SER A 65 11.88 -1.25 -11.04
N SER A 66 12.46 -0.16 -11.58
CA SER A 66 13.16 0.84 -10.77
C SER A 66 12.20 1.71 -9.94
N GLN A 67 11.08 2.11 -10.54
CA GLN A 67 10.06 2.92 -9.85
C GLN A 67 9.32 2.10 -8.79
N ALA A 68 9.04 0.82 -9.07
CA ALA A 68 8.45 -0.11 -8.13
C ALA A 68 9.28 -0.21 -6.84
N LYS A 69 10.62 -0.24 -6.97
CA LYS A 69 11.52 -0.26 -5.81
C LYS A 69 11.43 1.04 -5.00
N ASP A 70 11.50 2.20 -5.66
CA ASP A 70 11.39 3.50 -4.98
C ASP A 70 10.04 3.66 -4.26
N ILE A 71 8.95 3.26 -4.91
CA ILE A 71 7.61 3.25 -4.29
C ILE A 71 7.60 2.35 -3.05
N CYS A 72 8.07 1.09 -3.17
CA CYS A 72 8.11 0.18 -2.02
C CYS A 72 8.92 0.76 -0.85
N ASP A 73 10.10 1.32 -1.11
CA ASP A 73 10.96 1.88 -0.07
C ASP A 73 10.30 3.08 0.63
N ARG A 74 9.53 3.91 -0.09
CA ARG A 74 8.80 5.04 0.50
C ARG A 74 7.48 4.67 1.18
N VAL A 75 6.87 3.54 0.81
CA VAL A 75 5.62 3.05 1.41
C VAL A 75 5.87 2.22 2.68
N VAL A 76 7.05 1.62 2.83
CA VAL A 76 7.42 0.83 4.03
C VAL A 76 7.14 1.53 5.38
N PRO A 77 7.43 2.83 5.58
CA PRO A 77 7.11 3.52 6.83
C PRO A 77 5.61 3.51 7.19
N GLN A 78 4.72 3.41 6.21
CA GLN A 78 3.26 3.39 6.44
C GLN A 78 2.79 2.09 7.11
N LEU A 79 3.62 1.04 7.12
CA LEU A 79 3.29 -0.23 7.79
C LEU A 79 3.25 -0.12 9.33
N GLN A 80 3.86 0.92 9.90
CA GLN A 80 3.86 1.18 11.35
C GLN A 80 2.76 2.15 11.79
N HIS A 81 1.82 2.46 10.90
CA HIS A 81 0.77 3.41 11.19
C HIS A 81 -0.26 2.84 12.18
N ALA A 82 -0.78 3.68 13.08
CA ALA A 82 -1.77 3.25 14.08
C ALA A 82 -3.10 2.79 13.45
N ASN A 83 -3.48 3.40 12.33
CA ASN A 83 -4.70 3.07 11.59
C ASN A 83 -4.50 1.86 10.66
N VAL A 84 -5.26 0.80 10.92
CA VAL A 84 -5.26 -0.47 10.17
C VAL A 84 -5.57 -0.28 8.69
N ALA A 85 -6.45 0.65 8.32
CA ALA A 85 -6.80 0.90 6.92
C ALA A 85 -5.57 1.38 6.12
N VAL A 86 -4.74 2.23 6.72
CA VAL A 86 -3.49 2.71 6.11
C VAL A 86 -2.49 1.57 5.97
N VAL A 87 -2.35 0.73 7.01
CA VAL A 87 -1.46 -0.44 6.98
C VAL A 87 -1.89 -1.41 5.87
N MET A 88 -3.17 -1.75 5.78
CA MET A 88 -3.72 -2.65 4.76
C MET A 88 -3.55 -2.11 3.35
N ALA A 89 -3.78 -0.81 3.13
CA ALA A 89 -3.54 -0.16 1.85
C ALA A 89 -2.05 -0.21 1.47
N ALA A 90 -1.15 0.04 2.42
CA ALA A 90 0.29 -0.04 2.21
C ALA A 90 0.76 -1.46 1.87
N VAL A 91 0.25 -2.48 2.59
CA VAL A 91 0.51 -3.90 2.30
C VAL A 91 0.08 -4.23 0.88
N ARG A 92 -1.13 -3.81 0.47
CA ARG A 92 -1.65 -4.05 -0.90
C ARG A 92 -0.73 -3.47 -1.97
N VAL A 93 -0.28 -2.22 -1.80
CA VAL A 93 0.66 -1.55 -2.72
C VAL A 93 1.98 -2.31 -2.80
N ILE A 94 2.56 -2.64 -1.65
CA ILE A 94 3.85 -3.35 -1.58
C ILE A 94 3.75 -4.72 -2.25
N VAL A 95 2.72 -5.52 -1.94
CA VAL A 95 2.52 -6.86 -2.53
C VAL A 95 2.32 -6.78 -4.04
N LYS A 96 1.64 -5.75 -4.56
CA LYS A 96 1.50 -5.54 -6.01
C LYS A 96 2.85 -5.25 -6.67
N PHE A 97 3.65 -4.36 -6.10
CA PHE A 97 4.93 -3.98 -6.69
C PHE A 97 6.04 -5.01 -6.48
N MET A 98 5.96 -5.85 -5.45
CA MET A 98 6.87 -6.98 -5.25
C MET A 98 6.88 -7.95 -6.44
N ALA A 99 5.76 -8.14 -7.14
CA ALA A 99 5.71 -8.98 -8.34
C ALA A 99 6.59 -8.46 -9.49
N LYS A 100 6.98 -7.18 -9.49
CA LYS A 100 7.85 -6.54 -10.49
C LYS A 100 9.32 -6.41 -10.04
N LEU A 101 9.64 -6.87 -8.83
CA LEU A 101 10.99 -6.78 -8.24
C LEU A 101 11.79 -8.07 -8.42
N LYS A 102 13.11 -7.96 -8.26
CA LYS A 102 14.03 -9.11 -8.24
C LYS A 102 13.82 -9.95 -6.97
N LYS A 103 14.03 -11.26 -7.08
CA LYS A 103 13.84 -12.25 -5.99
C LYS A 103 14.54 -11.86 -4.67
N GLU A 104 15.77 -11.37 -4.74
CA GLU A 104 16.55 -10.92 -3.57
C GLU A 104 15.91 -9.75 -2.81
N GLN A 105 15.25 -8.84 -3.54
CA GLN A 105 14.58 -7.70 -2.92
C GLN A 105 13.26 -8.14 -2.29
N ILE A 106 12.55 -9.10 -2.89
CA ILE A 106 11.30 -9.66 -2.37
C ILE A 106 11.51 -10.21 -0.96
N ASP A 107 12.55 -11.02 -0.73
CA ASP A 107 12.84 -11.58 0.61
C ASP A 107 13.07 -10.49 1.68
N LYS A 108 13.64 -9.35 1.30
CA LYS A 108 13.83 -8.19 2.20
C LYS A 108 12.50 -7.56 2.61
N TYR A 109 11.57 -7.38 1.67
CA TYR A 109 10.27 -6.79 1.97
C TYR A 109 9.35 -7.79 2.69
N ILE A 110 9.46 -9.08 2.39
CA ILE A 110 8.76 -10.15 3.13
C ILE A 110 9.07 -10.05 4.63
N LYS A 111 10.34 -9.95 5.02
CA LYS A 111 10.75 -9.79 6.44
C LYS A 111 10.21 -8.51 7.08
N LYS A 112 9.97 -7.46 6.30
CA LYS A 112 9.40 -6.19 6.80
C LYS A 112 7.88 -6.23 6.93
N LEU A 113 7.20 -7.09 6.16
CA LEU A 113 5.75 -7.25 6.20
C LEU A 113 5.28 -8.17 7.33
N ALA A 114 6.10 -9.13 7.76
CA ALA A 114 5.69 -10.09 8.78
C ALA A 114 5.29 -9.43 10.11
N PRO A 115 6.07 -8.52 10.72
CA PRO A 115 5.70 -7.94 12.02
C PRO A 115 4.39 -7.13 11.99
N PRO A 116 4.16 -6.22 11.01
CA PRO A 116 2.89 -5.50 10.89
C PRO A 116 1.68 -6.42 10.76
N LEU A 117 1.78 -7.52 10.01
CA LEU A 117 0.67 -8.46 9.83
C LEU A 117 0.33 -9.19 11.13
N VAL A 118 1.32 -9.58 11.91
CA VAL A 118 1.12 -10.21 13.24
C VAL A 118 0.45 -9.22 14.20
N THR A 119 0.97 -7.98 14.31
CA THR A 119 0.37 -6.95 15.16
C THR A 119 -1.09 -6.65 14.77
N LEU A 120 -1.38 -6.63 13.46
CA LEU A 120 -2.72 -6.34 12.97
C LEU A 120 -3.73 -7.40 13.39
N VAL A 121 -3.34 -8.67 13.46
CA VAL A 121 -4.23 -9.74 13.93
C VAL A 121 -4.31 -9.78 15.45
N SER A 122 -3.26 -9.42 16.19
CA SER A 122 -3.26 -9.49 17.66
C SER A 122 -3.87 -8.27 18.35
N SER A 123 -3.84 -7.09 17.72
CA SER A 123 -4.18 -5.81 18.37
C SER A 123 -5.47 -5.16 17.87
N THR A 124 -6.28 -5.87 17.07
CA THR A 124 -7.51 -5.30 16.47
C THR A 124 -8.79 -5.97 16.97
N PRO A 125 -9.93 -5.26 16.94
CA PRO A 125 -11.25 -5.84 17.23
C PRO A 125 -11.55 -7.06 16.33
N PRO A 126 -12.36 -8.02 16.80
CA PRO A 126 -12.64 -9.27 16.08
C PRO A 126 -13.12 -9.09 14.63
N GLU A 127 -13.88 -8.04 14.36
CA GLU A 127 -14.42 -7.73 13.02
C GLU A 127 -13.30 -7.32 12.05
N ILE A 128 -12.36 -6.50 12.54
CA ILE A 128 -11.20 -6.04 11.76
C ILE A 128 -10.20 -7.19 11.60
N GLN A 129 -10.01 -7.98 12.66
CA GLN A 129 -9.18 -9.17 12.65
C GLN A 129 -9.64 -10.18 11.58
N TYR A 130 -10.94 -10.41 11.45
CA TYR A 130 -11.50 -11.29 10.42
C TYR A 130 -11.14 -10.83 9.00
N VAL A 131 -11.32 -9.54 8.71
CA VAL A 131 -10.97 -8.95 7.40
C VAL A 131 -9.46 -9.06 7.16
N ALA A 132 -8.66 -8.80 8.17
CA ALA A 132 -7.21 -8.91 8.08
C ALA A 132 -6.75 -10.34 7.80
N LEU A 133 -7.28 -11.32 8.54
CA LEU A 133 -6.97 -12.74 8.34
C LEU A 133 -7.31 -13.20 6.93
N ARG A 134 -8.45 -12.76 6.38
CA ARG A 134 -8.82 -13.11 4.99
C ARG A 134 -7.84 -12.54 3.97
N ASN A 135 -7.36 -11.32 4.17
CA ASN A 135 -6.35 -10.72 3.32
C ASN A 135 -4.98 -11.38 3.49
N ILE A 136 -4.60 -11.74 4.72
CA ILE A 136 -3.37 -12.47 5.03
C ILE A 136 -3.38 -13.83 4.34
N ASP A 137 -4.50 -14.57 4.39
CA ASP A 137 -4.66 -15.85 3.68
C ASP A 137 -4.37 -15.70 2.17
N LEU A 138 -4.94 -14.67 1.52
CA LEU A 138 -4.65 -14.38 0.11
C LEU A 138 -3.16 -14.06 -0.15
N ILE A 139 -2.52 -13.34 0.78
CA ILE A 139 -1.10 -12.99 0.67
C ILE A 139 -0.23 -14.24 0.84
N VAL A 140 -0.53 -15.10 1.81
CA VAL A 140 0.19 -16.35 2.08
C VAL A 140 0.08 -17.32 0.92
N GLN A 141 -1.10 -17.44 0.30
CA GLN A 141 -1.29 -18.26 -0.90
C GLN A 141 -0.36 -17.82 -2.05
N LYS A 142 -0.10 -16.51 -2.18
CA LYS A 142 0.79 -15.97 -3.20
C LYS A 142 2.28 -15.97 -2.81
N TYR A 143 2.57 -15.75 -1.54
CA TYR A 143 3.91 -15.65 -0.98
C TYR A 143 4.00 -16.46 0.33
N PRO A 144 4.12 -17.79 0.25
CA PRO A 144 4.07 -18.67 1.43
C PRO A 144 5.21 -18.42 2.43
N LYS A 145 6.31 -17.81 1.98
CA LYS A 145 7.47 -17.46 2.80
C LYS A 145 7.22 -16.31 3.80
N ILE A 146 6.10 -15.60 3.72
CA ILE A 146 5.84 -14.42 4.56
C ILE A 146 5.66 -14.78 6.04
N LEU A 147 4.97 -15.87 6.34
CA LEU A 147 4.67 -16.27 7.71
C LEU A 147 5.41 -17.52 8.16
N GLN A 148 6.29 -18.11 7.33
CA GLN A 148 6.99 -19.35 7.67
C GLN A 148 7.77 -19.31 9.00
N ASN A 149 8.26 -18.13 9.39
CA ASN A 149 9.00 -17.95 10.65
C ASN A 149 8.13 -17.45 11.82
N GLU A 150 6.87 -17.11 11.57
CA GLU A 150 5.97 -16.51 12.57
C GLU A 150 4.81 -17.46 12.94
N VAL A 151 4.79 -18.69 12.42
CA VAL A 151 3.77 -19.71 12.76
C VAL A 151 3.81 -20.07 14.25
N GLU A 152 4.97 -20.00 14.91
CA GLU A 152 5.12 -20.23 16.35
C GLU A 152 4.34 -19.23 17.24
N PHE A 153 3.94 -18.06 16.72
CA PHE A 153 3.13 -17.10 17.47
C PHE A 153 1.63 -17.46 17.51
N TRP A 154 1.19 -18.47 16.77
CA TRP A 154 -0.21 -18.87 16.64
C TRP A 154 -0.57 -20.19 17.35
N GLU A 155 0.39 -20.83 18.03
CA GLU A 155 0.17 -21.98 18.92
C GLU A 155 -0.13 -21.58 20.38
#